data_AF-A0A357G7H0-F1
#
_entry.id   AF-A0A357G7H0-F1
#
_cell.length_a   1.000
_cell.length_b   1.000
_cell.length_c   1.000
_cell.angle_alpha   90.00
_cell.angle_beta   90.00
_cell.angle_gamma   90.00
#
_symmetry.space_group_name_H-M   'P 1'
#
loop_
_entity.id
_entity.type
_entity.pdbx_description
1 polymer ?
#
loop_
_entity_poly.entity_id
_entity_poly.type
_entity_poly.pdbx_seq_one_letter_code
_entity_poly.pdbx_strand_id
1 'polypeptide(L)'
;DFFKNHIFAFTPRGDIIDLPEEATPVDFAYAVHSEIGNTMTGAKADGKIIPLDHHIQNGQVVEIITSKDRKTPNQDWLKFVKTSVAKSQIKRFGRK
;
A
#
# COMPACT_ATOMS: atom_id res chain seq x y z
N ASP A 1 13.40 21.31 0.49
CA ASP A 1 14.02 19.99 0.27
C ASP A 1 12.93 18.90 0.23
N PHE A 2 11.99 19.04 -0.71
CA PHE A 2 10.73 18.28 -0.71
C PHE A 2 10.91 16.85 -1.24
N PHE A 3 12.00 16.61 -1.97
CA PHE A 3 12.34 15.32 -2.58
C PHE A 3 13.11 14.38 -1.65
N LYS A 4 13.59 14.84 -0.49
CA LYS A 4 14.45 14.00 0.37
C LYS A 4 13.73 12.92 1.17
N ASN A 5 12.40 12.97 1.23
CA ASN A 5 11.62 12.07 2.07
C ASN A 5 10.71 11.16 1.24
N HIS A 6 11.13 10.77 0.05
CA HIS A 6 10.39 9.89 -0.85
C HIS A 6 11.19 8.61 -1.12
N ILE A 7 10.47 7.51 -1.30
CA ILE A 7 10.99 6.21 -1.67
C ILE A 7 10.38 5.79 -3.02
N PHE A 8 11.15 5.04 -3.79
CA PHE A 8 10.70 4.44 -5.03
C PHE A 8 10.61 2.93 -4.84
N ALA A 9 9.41 2.39 -4.98
CA ALA A 9 9.17 0.96 -4.89
C ALA A 9 8.73 0.42 -6.26
N PHE A 10 9.04 -0.83 -6.54
CA PHE A 10 8.75 -1.46 -7.82
C PHE A 10 7.56 -2.41 -7.71
N THR A 11 6.71 -2.45 -8.74
CA THR A 11 5.79 -3.58 -8.92
C THR A 11 6.56 -4.79 -9.43
N PRO A 12 6.02 -6.02 -9.34
CA PRO A 12 6.67 -7.21 -9.90
C PRO A 12 6.86 -7.14 -11.42
N ARG A 13 6.16 -6.23 -12.10
CA ARG A 13 6.28 -5.97 -13.54
C ARG A 13 7.34 -4.92 -13.89
N GLY A 14 7.97 -4.31 -12.90
CA GLY A 14 8.98 -3.27 -13.07
C GLY A 14 8.44 -1.84 -13.13
N ASP A 15 7.14 -1.62 -12.88
CA ASP A 15 6.58 -0.28 -12.79
C ASP A 15 7.11 0.41 -11.52
N ILE A 16 7.46 1.70 -11.60
CA ILE A 16 7.97 2.48 -10.46
C ILE A 16 6.81 3.23 -9.80
N ILE A 17 6.69 3.09 -8.49
CA ILE A 17 5.73 3.80 -7.64
C ILE A 17 6.50 4.71 -6.69
N ASP A 18 6.22 6.02 -6.78
CA ASP A 18 6.73 7.05 -5.85
C ASP A 18 5.81 7.13 -4.63
N LEU A 19 6.41 7.01 -3.44
CA LEU A 19 5.72 7.06 -2.16
C LEU A 19 6.49 7.94 -1.17
N PRO A 20 5.82 8.56 -0.20
CA PRO A 20 6.53 9.19 0.92
C PRO A 20 7.28 8.12 1.73
N GLU A 21 8.33 8.53 2.43
CA GLU A 21 8.99 7.71 3.44
C GLU A 21 7.99 7.17 4.46
N GLU A 22 8.32 6.00 5.01
CA GLU A 22 7.47 5.23 5.92
C GLU A 22 6.13 4.77 5.33
N ALA A 23 5.92 4.90 4.03
CA ALA A 23 4.75 4.33 3.36
C ALA A 23 4.71 2.81 3.54
N THR A 24 3.49 2.31 3.65
CA THR A 24 3.22 0.89 3.92
C THR A 24 2.75 0.14 2.68
N PRO A 25 2.72 -1.21 2.68
CA PRO A 25 2.11 -1.98 1.60
C PRO A 25 0.68 -1.56 1.25
N VAL A 26 -0.08 -1.08 2.24
CA VAL A 26 -1.43 -0.55 2.00
C VAL A 26 -1.38 0.75 1.20
N ASP A 27 -0.45 1.65 1.52
CA ASP A 27 -0.22 2.87 0.75
C ASP A 27 0.19 2.54 -0.69
N PHE A 28 1.12 1.60 -0.87
CA PHE A 28 1.54 1.12 -2.19
C PHE A 28 0.37 0.55 -2.99
N ALA A 29 -0.45 -0.30 -2.38
CA ALA A 29 -1.63 -0.88 -3.04
C ALA A 29 -2.59 0.19 -3.56
N TYR A 30 -2.85 1.24 -2.77
CA TYR A 30 -3.72 2.35 -3.18
C TYR A 30 -3.08 3.27 -4.22
N ALA A 31 -1.74 3.39 -4.24
CA ALA A 31 -1.01 4.10 -5.28
C ALA A 31 -1.05 3.35 -6.63
N VAL A 32 -1.01 2.01 -6.61
CA VAL A 32 -1.15 1.19 -7.83
C VAL A 32 -2.59 1.26 -8.35
N HIS A 33 -3.58 0.88 -7.53
CA HIS A 33 -4.99 0.99 -7.91
C HIS A 33 -5.92 0.86 -6.70
N SER A 34 -7.01 1.64 -6.68
CA SER A 34 -7.98 1.61 -5.58
C SER A 34 -8.61 0.22 -5.36
N GLU A 35 -8.89 -0.53 -6.42
CA GLU A 35 -9.42 -1.89 -6.33
C GLU A 35 -8.42 -2.86 -5.67
N ILE A 36 -7.12 -2.72 -5.97
CA ILE A 36 -6.07 -3.51 -5.33
C ILE A 36 -6.04 -3.19 -3.84
N GLY A 37 -6.00 -1.91 -3.46
CA GLY A 37 -6.08 -1.50 -2.05
C GLY A 37 -7.34 -2.02 -1.33
N ASN A 38 -8.50 -2.00 -1.97
CA ASN A 38 -9.74 -2.47 -1.36
C ASN A 38 -9.78 -3.99 -1.17
N THR A 39 -9.20 -4.75 -2.11
CA THR A 39 -9.25 -6.21 -2.15
C THR A 39 -8.00 -6.89 -1.56
N MET A 40 -6.97 -6.13 -1.15
CA MET A 40 -5.72 -6.70 -0.65
C MET A 40 -5.90 -7.46 0.67
N THR A 41 -5.19 -8.57 0.82
CA THR A 41 -5.21 -9.44 2.01
C THR A 41 -3.83 -9.57 2.65
N GLY A 42 -2.77 -9.38 1.86
CA GLY A 42 -1.40 -9.50 2.31
C GLY A 42 -0.44 -8.79 1.34
N ALA A 43 0.84 -8.79 1.67
CA ALA A 43 1.88 -8.24 0.83
C ALA A 43 3.18 -9.04 0.97
N LYS A 44 4.03 -8.94 -0.06
CA LYS A 44 5.42 -9.38 -0.02
C LYS A 44 6.33 -8.23 -0.42
N ALA A 45 7.51 -8.17 0.17
CA ALA A 45 8.62 -7.37 -0.33
C ALA A 45 9.78 -8.31 -0.67
N ASP A 46 10.34 -8.16 -1.86
CA ASP A 46 11.46 -8.97 -2.37
C ASP A 46 11.21 -10.49 -2.22
N GLY A 47 9.98 -10.90 -2.51
CA GLY A 47 9.51 -12.29 -2.44
C GLY A 47 9.18 -12.82 -1.04
N LYS A 48 9.39 -12.04 0.03
CA LYS A 48 9.11 -12.44 1.42
C LYS A 48 7.81 -11.82 1.91
N ILE A 49 6.98 -12.60 2.60
CA ILE A 49 5.76 -12.09 3.25
C ILE A 49 6.15 -11.07 4.31
N ILE A 50 5.49 -9.91 4.28
CA ILE A 50 5.70 -8.83 5.24
C ILE A 50 4.39 -8.42 5.92
N PRO A 51 4.45 -7.88 7.15
CA PRO A 51 3.31 -7.22 7.78
C PRO A 51 2.78 -6.06 6.93
N LEU A 52 1.49 -5.75 7.05
CA LEU A 52 0.87 -4.66 6.28
C LEU A 52 1.21 -3.26 6.79
N ASP A 53 1.73 -3.15 8.01
CA ASP A 53 2.24 -1.93 8.65
C ASP A 53 3.77 -1.76 8.47
N HIS A 54 4.41 -2.69 7.75
CA HIS A 54 5.83 -2.57 7.42
C HIS A 54 6.12 -1.29 6.61
N HIS A 55 7.17 -0.57 6.96
CA HIS A 55 7.64 0.56 6.17
C HIS A 55 8.44 0.05 4.97
N ILE A 56 7.96 0.33 3.76
CA ILE A 56 8.65 -0.04 2.52
C ILE A 56 9.98 0.71 2.44
N GLN A 57 11.03 0.00 2.02
CA GLN A 57 12.34 0.59 1.79
C GLN A 57 12.52 0.96 0.31
N ASN A 58 13.33 1.97 0.06
CA ASN A 58 13.65 2.40 -1.30
C ASN A 58 14.28 1.25 -2.10
N GLY A 59 13.76 1.02 -3.30
CA GLY A 59 14.23 0.01 -4.23
C GLY A 59 13.61 -1.39 -4.09
N GLN A 60 12.71 -1.61 -3.12
CA GLN A 60 12.08 -2.92 -2.93
C GLN A 60 11.05 -3.23 -4.03
N VAL A 61 10.93 -4.51 -4.37
CA VAL A 61 9.84 -5.03 -5.21
C VAL A 61 8.69 -5.45 -4.31
N VAL A 62 7.55 -4.76 -4.42
CA VAL A 62 6.36 -5.00 -3.59
C VAL A 62 5.29 -5.72 -4.41
N GLU A 63 4.91 -6.91 -3.94
CA GLU A 63 3.80 -7.70 -4.49
C GLU A 63 2.60 -7.61 -3.53
N ILE A 64 1.44 -7.21 -4.06
CA ILE A 64 0.19 -7.16 -3.29
C ILE A 64 -0.62 -8.42 -3.56
N ILE A 65 -1.02 -9.10 -2.49
CA ILE A 65 -1.87 -10.28 -2.55
C ILE A 65 -3.32 -9.81 -2.40
N THR A 66 -4.17 -10.07 -3.39
CA THR A 66 -5.59 -9.70 -3.38
C THR A 66 -6.50 -10.93 -3.28
N SER A 67 -7.72 -10.73 -2.80
CA SER A 67 -8.76 -11.77 -2.82
C SER A 67 -10.06 -11.20 -3.37
N LYS A 68 -10.73 -11.96 -4.24
CA LYS A 68 -12.04 -11.60 -4.82
C LYS A 68 -13.16 -11.62 -3.78
N ASP A 69 -13.00 -12.39 -2.71
CA ASP A 69 -13.99 -12.48 -1.64
C ASP A 69 -13.97 -11.23 -0.74
N ARG A 70 -12.85 -10.50 -0.75
CA ARG A 70 -12.69 -9.28 0.02
C ARG A 70 -13.22 -8.08 -0.74
N LYS A 71 -14.32 -7.51 -0.24
CA LYS A 71 -14.99 -6.35 -0.87
C LYS A 71 -14.75 -5.02 -0.17
N THR A 72 -14.22 -5.05 1.05
CA THR A 72 -14.02 -3.87 1.88
C THR A 72 -12.62 -3.85 2.49
N PRO A 73 -11.96 -2.67 2.52
CA PRO A 73 -10.71 -2.50 3.24
C PRO A 73 -10.92 -2.59 4.76
N ASN A 74 -9.88 -3.01 5.48
CA ASN A 74 -9.91 -3.01 6.93
C ASN A 74 -9.71 -1.58 7.45
N GLN A 75 -10.62 -1.11 8.32
CA GLN A 75 -10.54 0.22 8.93
C GLN A 75 -9.32 0.38 9.84
N ASP A 76 -8.80 -0.70 10.43
CA ASP A 76 -7.62 -0.66 11.29
C ASP A 76 -6.37 -0.15 10.58
N TRP A 77 -6.34 -0.24 9.24
CA TRP A 77 -5.23 0.29 8.44
C TRP A 77 -5.06 1.79 8.59
N LEU A 78 -6.12 2.53 8.96
CA LEU A 78 -6.05 3.96 9.26
C LEU A 78 -5.03 4.31 10.35
N LYS A 79 -4.65 3.34 11.20
CA LYS A 79 -3.67 3.51 12.27
C LYS A 79 -2.25 3.68 11.76
N PHE A 80 -1.92 3.12 10.60
CA PHE A 80 -0.53 3.07 10.11
C PHE A 80 -0.32 3.61 8.68
N VAL A 81 -1.37 3.70 7.84
CA VAL A 81 -1.22 4.26 6.50
C VAL A 81 -0.73 5.70 6.54
N LYS A 82 0.16 6.06 5.61
CA LYS A 82 0.73 7.41 5.54
C LYS A 82 -0.05 8.31 4.59
N THR A 83 -0.39 7.81 3.41
CA THR A 83 -0.90 8.61 2.29
C THR A 83 -2.34 9.06 2.50
N SER A 84 -2.64 10.29 2.08
CA SER A 84 -4.00 10.85 2.13
C SER A 84 -4.97 10.08 1.23
N VAL A 85 -4.47 9.52 0.12
CA VAL A 85 -5.26 8.70 -0.81
C VAL A 85 -5.75 7.43 -0.11
N ALA A 86 -4.86 6.65 0.50
CA ALA A 86 -5.24 5.45 1.25
C ALA A 86 -6.22 5.80 2.38
N LYS A 87 -5.91 6.82 3.19
CA LYS A 87 -6.81 7.30 4.27
C LYS A 87 -8.21 7.64 3.78
N SER A 88 -8.30 8.36 2.65
CA SER A 88 -9.58 8.78 2.08
C SER A 88 -10.40 7.58 1.59
N GLN A 89 -9.77 6.66 0.84
CA GLN A 89 -10.44 5.48 0.32
C GLN A 89 -10.92 4.57 1.46
N ILE A 90 -10.07 4.27 2.45
CA ILE A 90 -10.45 3.42 3.58
C ILE A 90 -11.64 4.03 4.35
N LYS A 91 -11.59 5.33 4.67
CA LYS A 91 -12.70 6.02 5.35
C LYS A 91 -14.00 6.01 4.55
N ARG A 92 -13.92 6.12 3.22
CA ARG A 92 -15.10 6.08 2.34
C ARG A 92 -15.86 4.76 2.46
N PHE A 93 -15.14 3.64 2.61
CA PHE A 93 -15.76 2.32 2.76
C PHE A 93 -16.28 2.04 4.18
N GLY A 94 -15.73 2.67 5.21
CA GLY A 94 -16.20 2.50 6.60
C GLY A 94 -17.51 3.21 6.91
N ARG A 95 -18.03 4.02 5.99
CA ARG A 95 -19.31 4.75 6.10
C ARG A 95 -20.47 4.08 5.36
N LYS A 96 -20.24 2.92 4.73
CA LYS A 96 -21.27 2.09 4.10
C LYS A 96 -21.62 0.92 5.01
#